data_AF-A0A934EMM8-F1
#
_entry.id   AF-A0A934EMM8-F1
#
_cell.length_a   1.000
_cell.length_b   1.000
_cell.length_c   1.000
_cell.angle_alpha   90.00
_cell.angle_beta   90.00
_cell.angle_gamma   90.00
#
_symmetry.space_group_name_H-M   'P 1'
#
loop_
_entity.id
_entity.type
_entity.pdbx_description
1 polymer ?
#
loop_
_entity_poly.entity_id
_entity_poly.type
_entity_poly.pdbx_seq_one_letter_code
_entity_poly.pdbx_strand_id
1 'polypeptide(L)' 'MPGKSPDPIRQQIGARVDQELVTEVRVLALRQRRRFNEVIEEALKDVLKKYRDKAK' A
#
# COMPACT_ATOMS: atom_id res chain seq x y z
N MET A 1 -0.86 -1.41 32.48
CA MET A 1 -0.71 -2.34 31.33
C MET A 1 -2.11 -2.64 30.82
N PRO A 2 -2.40 -2.58 29.51
CA PRO A 2 -1.90 -3.58 28.55
C PRO A 2 -1.58 -3.07 27.13
N GLY A 3 -0.72 -3.82 26.43
CA GLY A 3 -0.88 -4.11 24.99
C GLY A 3 -0.81 -2.97 23.99
N LYS A 4 0.37 -2.36 23.78
CA LYS A 4 0.66 -1.81 22.45
C LYS A 4 1.24 -2.97 21.64
N SER A 5 0.44 -3.55 20.74
CA SER A 5 0.97 -4.44 19.71
C SER A 5 2.18 -3.76 19.07
N PRO A 6 3.30 -4.46 18.84
CA PRO A 6 4.48 -3.83 18.25
C PRO A 6 4.06 -3.19 16.93
N ASP A 7 4.34 -1.90 16.78
CA ASP A 7 4.09 -1.21 15.51
C ASP A 7 4.73 -2.07 14.40
N PRO A 8 4.00 -2.39 13.32
CA PRO A 8 4.51 -3.27 12.29
C PRO A 8 5.81 -2.71 11.73
N ILE A 9 6.85 -3.56 11.67
CA ILE A 9 8.16 -3.19 11.14
C ILE A 9 7.96 -2.75 9.69
N ARG A 10 8.17 -1.46 9.42
CA ARG A 10 8.05 -0.89 8.06
C ARG A 10 9.40 -0.95 7.37
N GLN A 11 9.43 -1.52 6.17
CA GLN A 11 10.61 -1.56 5.31
C GLN A 11 10.48 -0.52 4.19
N GLN A 12 11.51 0.28 3.97
CA GLN A 12 11.58 1.17 2.82
C GLN A 12 11.93 0.34 1.57
N ILE A 13 11.16 0.54 0.51
CA ILE A 13 11.41 -0.08 -0.80
C ILE A 13 11.79 0.99 -1.82
N GLY A 14 12.75 0.69 -2.69
CA GLY A 14 13.14 1.52 -3.82
C GLY A 14 12.67 0.88 -5.13
N ALA A 15 11.47 1.23 -5.59
CA ALA A 15 10.94 0.79 -6.87
C ALA A 15 10.89 1.96 -7.86
N ARG A 16 11.20 1.69 -9.14
CA ARG A 16 10.94 2.64 -10.22
C ARG A 16 9.51 2.43 -10.70
N VAL A 17 8.69 3.46 -10.61
CA VAL A 17 7.27 3.46 -10.98
C VAL A 17 7.03 4.62 -11.92
N ASP A 18 6.09 4.45 -12.84
CA ASP A 18 5.64 5.51 -13.73
C ASP A 18 5.19 6.76 -12.96
N GLN A 19 5.58 7.94 -13.47
CA GLN A 19 5.34 9.21 -12.78
C GLN A 19 3.86 9.61 -12.77
N GLU A 20 3.14 9.35 -13.86
CA GLU A 20 1.72 9.67 -13.97
C GLU A 20 0.93 8.79 -13.00
N LEU A 21 1.24 7.50 -12.96
CA LEU A 21 0.66 6.56 -12.00
C LEU A 21 0.87 7.02 -10.54
N VAL A 22 2.10 7.43 -10.18
CA VAL A 22 2.37 7.96 -8.84
C VAL A 22 1.55 9.21 -8.54
N THR A 23 1.37 10.07 -9.54
CA THR A 23 0.57 11.30 -9.41
C THR A 23 -0.90 10.99 -9.15
N GLU A 24 -1.48 10.07 -9.93
CA GLU A 24 -2.88 9.65 -9.76
C GLU A 24 -3.13 9.01 -8.40
N VAL A 25 -2.22 8.13 -7.95
CA VAL A 25 -2.33 7.49 -6.63
C VAL A 25 -2.24 8.51 -5.50
N ARG A 26 -1.41 9.55 -5.63
CA ARG A 26 -1.36 10.67 -4.66
C ARG A 26 -2.68 11.43 -4.60
N VAL A 27 -3.27 11.74 -5.76
CA VAL A 27 -4.58 12.41 -5.84
C VAL A 27 -5.66 11.53 -5.20
N LEU A 28 -5.64 10.22 -5.45
CA LEU A 28 -6.56 9.27 -4.84
C LEU A 28 -6.45 9.26 -3.31
N ALA A 29 -5.22 9.20 -2.78
CA ALA A 29 -4.96 9.24 -1.34
C ALA A 29 -5.51 10.53 -0.71
N LEU A 30 -5.30 11.68 -1.35
CA LEU A 30 -5.82 12.97 -0.90
C LEU A 30 -7.36 12.99 -0.87
N ARG A 31 -8.01 12.51 -1.94
CA ARG A 31 -9.49 12.44 -2.03
C ARG A 31 -10.09 11.57 -0.94
N GLN A 32 -9.41 10.49 -0.56
CA GLN A 32 -9.87 9.58 0.49
C GLN A 32 -9.42 9.97 1.91
N ARG A 33 -8.66 11.08 2.07
CA ARG A 33 -8.03 11.47 3.35
C ARG A 33 -7.14 10.37 3.95
N ARG A 34 -6.45 9.62 3.10
CA ARG A 34 -5.56 8.51 3.47
C ARG A 34 -4.10 8.89 3.22
N ARG A 35 -3.19 8.20 3.89
CA ARG A 35 -1.76 8.34 3.63
C ARG A 35 -1.41 7.61 2.33
N PHE A 36 -0.54 8.19 1.51
CA PHE A 36 -0.07 7.55 0.27
C PHE A 36 0.42 6.12 0.51
N ASN A 37 1.18 5.88 1.58
CA ASN A 37 1.68 4.55 1.93
C ASN A 37 0.55 3.54 2.23
N GLU A 38 -0.58 3.97 2.81
CA GLU A 38 -1.72 3.07 3.07
C GLU A 38 -2.36 2.60 1.77
N VAL A 39 -2.41 3.48 0.76
CA VAL A 39 -2.92 3.15 -0.58
C VAL A 39 -1.95 2.22 -1.32
N ILE A 40 -0.65 2.46 -1.20
CA ILE A 40 0.37 1.55 -1.75
C ILE A 40 0.31 0.16 -1.10
N GLU A 41 0.19 0.09 0.24
CA GLU A 41 0.05 -1.18 0.95
C GLU A 41 -1.21 -1.94 0.53
N GLU A 42 -2.33 -1.25 0.32
CA GLU A 42 -3.56 -1.84 -0.22
C GLU A 42 -3.33 -2.41 -1.62
N ALA A 43 -2.75 -1.63 -2.52
CA ALA A 43 -2.45 -2.09 -3.89
C ALA A 43 -1.55 -3.34 -3.89
N LEU A 44 -0.54 -3.40 -3.03
CA LEU A 44 0.33 -4.58 -2.89
C LEU A 44 -0.46 -5.80 -2.38
N LYS A 45 -1.36 -5.62 -1.41
CA LYS A 45 -2.22 -6.69 -0.90
C LYS A 45 -3.19 -7.20 -1.98
N ASP A 46 -3.76 -6.31 -2.77
CA ASP A 46 -4.66 -6.67 -3.86
C ASP A 46 -3.96 -7.44 -4.97
N VAL A 47 -2.72 -7.06 -5.31
CA VAL A 47 -1.89 -7.85 -6.22
C VAL A 47 -1.67 -9.26 -5.66
N LEU A 48 -1.25 -9.39 -4.40
CA LEU A 48 -1.04 -10.71 -3.78
C LEU A 48 -2.33 -11.54 -3.78
N LYS A 49 -3.47 -10.93 -3.46
CA LYS A 49 -4.78 -11.59 -3.49
C LYS A 49 -5.12 -12.10 -4.89
N LYS A 50 -4.98 -11.25 -5.92
CA LYS A 50 -5.20 -11.61 -7.33
C LYS A 50 -4.40 -12.85 -7.75
N TYR A 51 -3.15 -12.99 -7.30
CA TYR A 51 -2.33 -14.16 -7.63
C TYR A 51 -2.65 -15.39 -6.78
N ARG A 52 -3.05 -15.24 -5.51
CA ARG A 52 -3.55 -16.38 -4.71
C ARG A 52 -4.84 -16.94 -5.29
N ASP A 53 -5.76 -16.07 -5.70
CA ASP A 53 -7.05 -16.46 -6.28
C ASP A 53 -6.88 -17.12 -7.65
N LYS A 54 -5.83 -16.75 -8.42
CA LYS A 54 -5.47 -17.41 -9.69
C LYS A 54 -4.77 -18.74 -9.54
N ALA A 55 -4.11 -18.98 -8.40
CA ALA A 55 -3.38 -20.21 -8.13
C ALA A 55 -4.26 -21.32 -7.54
N LYS A 56 -5.54 -21.02 -7.29
CA LYS A 56 -6.56 -21.93 -6.78
C LYS A 56 -7.48 -22.38 -7.91
#